data_AF-A0A1Q6UEJ0-F1
#
_entry.id   AF-A0A1Q6UEJ0-F1
#
_cell.length_a   1.000
_cell.length_b   1.000
_cell.length_c   1.000
_cell.angle_alpha   90.00
_cell.angle_beta   90.00
_cell.angle_gamma   90.00
#
_symmetry.space_group_name_H-M   'P 1'
#
loop_
_entity.id
_entity.type
_entity.pdbx_description
1 polymer ?
#
loop_
_entity_poly.entity_id
_entity_poly.type
_entity_poly.pdbx_seq_one_letter_code
_entity_poly.pdbx_strand_id
1 'polypeptide(L)'
;MAETFQDLKVKLIEHYRRVQSADELTAGFNLLVDGEELRQLIGGLKKTFPKEPALGDEYTMYFAYAMMQADQRTAEDLLDWRRHTKKFINNCPQNHNLANHLRSVIHHLPEMGGTTGETYNYGLRALNLLPKTYPQYRECVKAVEKMARSDFRFLLDKAKNEPDYQKQLKAYDRALARLTDIPSGERYKGLDECMQAMFPVYNRTEWGRLELPHKRRLASKRIFKSLPHEAQTAIRNRKHYNDWLSR
;
A
#
# COMPACT_ATOMS: atom_id res chain seq x y z
N MET A 1 -26.46 15.05 -33.27
CA MET A 1 -26.17 16.05 -32.23
C MET A 1 -25.19 15.43 -31.27
N ALA A 2 -24.02 16.03 -31.07
CA ALA A 2 -23.07 15.56 -30.08
C ALA A 2 -23.70 15.71 -28.68
N GLU A 3 -23.64 14.66 -27.87
CA GLU A 3 -24.11 14.72 -26.48
C GLU A 3 -23.34 15.82 -25.75
N THR A 4 -24.06 16.69 -25.02
CA THR A 4 -23.38 17.77 -24.32
C THR A 4 -22.61 17.21 -23.13
N PHE A 5 -21.55 17.88 -22.71
CA PHE A 5 -20.80 17.55 -21.49
C PHE A 5 -21.71 17.34 -20.26
N GLN A 6 -22.83 18.07 -20.20
CA GLN A 6 -23.80 17.94 -19.13
C GLN A 6 -24.64 16.67 -19.23
N ASP A 7 -24.93 16.20 -20.45
CA ASP A 7 -25.58 14.91 -20.69
C ASP A 7 -24.66 13.74 -20.33
N LEU A 8 -23.37 13.83 -20.70
CA LEU A 8 -22.36 12.83 -20.33
C LEU A 8 -22.17 12.79 -18.81
N LYS A 9 -22.12 13.95 -18.14
CA LYS A 9 -22.02 14.06 -16.68
C LYS A 9 -23.24 13.48 -15.97
N VAL A 10 -24.45 13.77 -16.44
CA VAL A 10 -25.69 13.21 -15.88
C VAL A 10 -25.73 11.70 -16.09
N LYS A 11 -25.38 11.21 -17.28
CA LYS A 11 -25.27 9.77 -17.55
C LYS A 11 -24.21 9.10 -16.69
N LEU A 12 -23.05 9.72 -16.48
CA LEU A 12 -22.01 9.17 -15.60
C LEU A 12 -22.53 9.10 -14.16
N ILE A 13 -23.15 10.16 -13.64
CA ILE A 13 -23.72 10.21 -12.28
C ILE A 13 -24.90 9.23 -12.11
N GLU A 14 -25.80 9.11 -13.09
CA GLU A 14 -26.91 8.16 -13.08
C GLU A 14 -26.45 6.71 -13.24
N HIS A 15 -25.42 6.47 -14.06
CA HIS A 15 -24.75 5.19 -14.17
C HIS A 15 -24.07 4.85 -12.84
N TYR A 16 -23.32 5.77 -12.23
CA TYR A 16 -22.69 5.59 -10.91
C TYR A 16 -23.69 5.30 -9.77
N ARG A 17 -24.86 5.94 -9.76
CA ARG A 17 -25.93 5.60 -8.80
C ARG A 17 -26.43 4.16 -8.93
N ARG A 18 -26.16 3.50 -10.06
CA ARG A 18 -26.57 2.13 -10.38
C ARG A 18 -25.41 1.13 -10.41
N VAL A 19 -24.16 1.59 -10.53
CA VAL A 19 -23.00 0.72 -10.76
C VAL A 19 -22.53 0.07 -9.45
N GLN A 20 -22.66 -1.25 -9.39
CA GLN A 20 -22.10 -2.11 -8.34
C GLN A 20 -20.72 -2.70 -8.74
N SER A 21 -20.23 -2.43 -9.96
CA SER A 21 -19.04 -3.07 -10.56
C SER A 21 -17.99 -2.08 -11.08
N ALA A 22 -16.73 -2.22 -10.63
CA ALA A 22 -15.61 -1.38 -11.08
C ALA A 22 -15.23 -1.59 -12.57
N ASP A 23 -15.62 -2.73 -13.17
CA ASP A 23 -15.29 -3.05 -14.56
C ASP A 23 -16.13 -2.21 -15.54
N GLU A 24 -17.39 -1.91 -15.19
CA GLU A 24 -18.28 -1.04 -15.97
C GLU A 24 -17.83 0.43 -15.93
N LEU A 25 -17.32 0.89 -14.78
CA LEU A 25 -16.71 2.22 -14.65
C LEU A 25 -15.47 2.37 -15.52
N THR A 26 -14.64 1.33 -15.52
CA THR A 26 -13.43 1.29 -16.35
C THR A 26 -13.79 1.34 -17.83
N ALA A 27 -14.82 0.60 -18.26
CA ALA A 27 -15.31 0.65 -19.64
C ALA A 27 -15.85 2.04 -20.02
N GLY A 28 -16.61 2.70 -19.15
CA GLY A 28 -17.16 4.04 -19.40
C GLY A 28 -16.09 5.13 -19.54
N PHE A 29 -15.05 5.11 -18.70
CA PHE A 29 -13.94 6.06 -18.80
C PHE A 29 -12.99 5.76 -19.97
N ASN A 30 -12.79 4.48 -20.30
CA ASN A 30 -12.01 4.08 -21.47
C ASN A 30 -12.66 4.48 -22.81
N LEU A 31 -13.87 5.04 -22.81
CA LEU A 31 -14.50 5.64 -23.99
C LEU A 31 -14.23 7.17 -24.09
N LEU A 32 -13.76 7.80 -23.01
CA LEU A 32 -13.52 9.25 -22.88
C LEU A 32 -12.03 9.62 -23.10
N VAL A 33 -11.32 8.90 -23.98
CA VAL A 33 -9.84 8.87 -24.08
C VAL A 33 -9.24 10.10 -24.79
N ASP A 34 -9.58 11.29 -24.31
CA ASP A 34 -8.75 12.48 -24.47
C ASP A 34 -8.46 13.07 -23.08
N GLY A 35 -7.19 13.35 -22.80
CA GLY A 35 -6.75 13.89 -21.52
C GLY A 35 -7.35 15.26 -21.20
N GLU A 36 -7.69 16.03 -22.25
CA GLU A 36 -8.35 17.32 -22.10
C GLU A 36 -9.82 17.17 -21.68
N GLU A 37 -10.54 16.21 -22.27
CA GLU A 37 -11.93 15.89 -21.87
C GLU A 37 -12.01 15.41 -20.42
N LEU A 38 -11.06 14.57 -19.99
CA LEU A 38 -11.00 14.09 -18.62
C LEU A 38 -10.71 15.22 -17.62
N ARG A 39 -9.85 16.17 -17.97
CA ARG A 39 -9.57 17.35 -17.14
C ARG A 39 -10.80 18.28 -17.04
N GLN A 40 -11.52 18.48 -18.14
CA GLN A 40 -12.80 19.20 -18.12
C GLN A 40 -13.83 18.49 -17.25
N LEU A 41 -13.90 17.16 -17.31
CA LEU A 41 -14.77 16.33 -16.47
C LEU A 41 -14.44 16.49 -14.98
N ILE A 42 -13.17 16.41 -14.60
CA ILE A 42 -12.72 16.66 -13.22
C ILE A 42 -13.09 18.09 -12.78
N GLY A 43 -12.87 19.09 -13.63
CA GLY A 43 -13.28 20.47 -13.34
C GLY A 43 -14.79 20.61 -13.15
N GLY A 44 -15.59 19.90 -13.95
CA GLY A 44 -17.04 19.84 -13.82
C GLY A 44 -17.51 19.11 -12.56
N LEU A 45 -16.85 18.02 -12.17
CA LEU A 45 -17.13 17.28 -10.94
C LEU A 45 -16.80 18.13 -9.70
N LYS A 46 -15.64 18.80 -9.67
CA LYS A 46 -15.25 19.71 -8.58
C LYS A 46 -16.30 20.79 -8.31
N LYS A 47 -16.87 21.40 -9.35
CA LYS A 47 -17.89 22.45 -9.22
C LYS A 47 -19.19 21.97 -8.58
N THR A 48 -19.54 20.70 -8.77
CA THR A 48 -20.74 20.08 -8.19
C THR A 48 -20.42 19.15 -7.05
N PHE A 49 -19.19 19.18 -6.54
CA PHE A 49 -18.79 18.29 -5.47
C PHE A 49 -19.53 18.70 -4.19
N PRO A 50 -20.29 17.79 -3.56
CA PRO A 50 -21.09 18.13 -2.39
C PRO A 50 -20.21 18.56 -1.21
N LYS A 51 -20.73 19.45 -0.37
CA LYS A 51 -20.06 19.87 0.88
C LYS A 51 -19.87 18.68 1.84
N GLU A 52 -20.85 17.78 1.85
CA GLU A 52 -20.83 16.51 2.60
C GLU A 52 -20.87 15.36 1.60
N PRO A 53 -19.71 14.91 1.09
CA PRO A 53 -19.64 13.87 0.07
C PRO A 53 -19.95 12.50 0.65
N ALA A 54 -20.76 11.74 -0.09
CA ALA A 54 -20.94 10.32 0.15
C ALA A 54 -19.68 9.54 -0.29
N LEU A 55 -19.58 8.28 0.14
CA LEU A 55 -18.43 7.42 -0.20
C LEU A 55 -18.26 7.26 -1.74
N GLY A 56 -19.38 7.21 -2.48
CA GLY A 56 -19.37 7.12 -3.93
C GLY A 56 -18.83 8.39 -4.61
N ASP A 57 -19.07 9.57 -4.04
CA ASP A 57 -18.55 10.84 -4.56
C ASP A 57 -17.02 10.88 -4.43
N GLU A 58 -16.50 10.45 -3.26
CA GLU A 58 -15.05 10.34 -3.00
C GLU A 58 -14.38 9.32 -3.94
N TYR A 59 -15.03 8.18 -4.19
CA TYR A 59 -14.52 7.19 -5.13
C TYR A 59 -14.56 7.70 -6.58
N THR A 60 -15.60 8.43 -6.98
CA THR A 60 -15.72 8.99 -8.33
C THR A 60 -14.57 9.95 -8.62
N MET A 61 -14.24 10.84 -7.67
CA MET A 61 -13.08 11.72 -7.80
C MET A 61 -11.78 10.93 -7.86
N TYR A 62 -11.60 9.94 -6.97
CA TYR A 62 -10.45 9.03 -7.02
C TYR A 62 -10.28 8.39 -8.40
N PHE A 63 -11.36 7.86 -8.97
CA PHE A 63 -11.33 7.12 -10.21
C PHE A 63 -11.00 8.02 -11.40
N ALA A 64 -11.58 9.23 -11.46
CA ALA A 64 -11.28 10.20 -12.50
C ALA A 64 -9.78 10.55 -12.55
N TYR A 65 -9.13 10.73 -11.39
CA TYR A 65 -7.68 10.95 -11.33
C TYR A 65 -6.87 9.71 -11.70
N ALA A 66 -7.33 8.52 -11.32
CA ALA A 66 -6.68 7.26 -11.67
C ALA A 66 -6.63 7.02 -13.19
N MET A 67 -7.64 7.48 -13.92
CA MET A 67 -7.72 7.35 -15.38
C MET A 67 -6.88 8.39 -16.14
N MET A 68 -6.42 9.47 -15.48
CA MET A 68 -5.52 10.43 -16.13
C MET A 68 -4.18 9.77 -16.44
N GLN A 69 -3.60 10.05 -17.61
CA GLN A 69 -2.26 9.56 -17.93
C GLN A 69 -1.20 10.20 -17.01
N ALA A 70 -0.14 9.45 -16.69
CA ALA A 70 0.85 9.86 -15.70
C ALA A 70 1.57 11.17 -16.06
N ASP A 71 1.83 11.39 -17.35
CA ASP A 71 2.46 12.60 -17.91
C ASP A 71 1.52 13.82 -17.93
N GLN A 72 0.21 13.60 -17.86
CA GLN A 72 -0.80 14.66 -17.86
C GLN A 72 -1.18 15.13 -16.44
N ARG A 73 -0.77 14.41 -15.40
CA ARG A 73 -1.10 14.74 -14.00
C ARG A 73 -0.20 15.86 -13.48
N THR A 74 -0.80 16.95 -12.99
CA THR A 74 -0.06 18.01 -12.28
C THR A 74 0.20 17.62 -10.82
N ALA A 75 1.06 18.36 -10.13
CA ALA A 75 1.30 18.18 -8.71
C ALA A 75 0.02 18.40 -7.87
N GLU A 76 -0.86 19.32 -8.28
CA GLU A 76 -2.15 19.55 -7.65
C GLU A 76 -3.10 18.36 -7.85
N ASP A 77 -3.13 17.79 -9.06
CA ASP A 77 -3.93 16.61 -9.36
C ASP A 77 -3.53 15.42 -8.47
N LEU A 78 -2.23 15.19 -8.25
CA LEU A 78 -1.74 14.14 -7.35
C LEU A 78 -2.11 14.38 -5.89
N LEU A 79 -2.13 15.64 -5.44
CA LEU A 79 -2.53 16.03 -4.09
C LEU A 79 -4.03 15.77 -3.86
N ASP A 80 -4.87 16.19 -4.80
CA ASP A 80 -6.31 15.99 -4.74
C ASP A 80 -6.66 14.51 -4.86
N TRP A 81 -6.04 13.79 -5.80
CA TRP A 81 -6.21 12.35 -5.94
C TRP A 81 -5.96 11.64 -4.61
N ARG A 82 -4.83 11.93 -3.97
CA ARG A 82 -4.49 11.37 -2.66
C ARG A 82 -5.51 11.74 -1.59
N ARG A 83 -6.01 12.97 -1.57
CA ARG A 83 -7.02 13.42 -0.59
C ARG A 83 -8.29 12.58 -0.70
N HIS A 84 -8.79 12.39 -1.91
CA HIS A 84 -10.00 11.59 -2.17
C HIS A 84 -9.77 10.10 -1.86
N THR A 85 -8.63 9.52 -2.26
CA THR A 85 -8.27 8.13 -1.93
C THR A 85 -8.28 7.87 -0.42
N LYS A 86 -7.69 8.79 0.36
CA LYS A 86 -7.61 8.66 1.81
C LYS A 86 -8.99 8.68 2.45
N LYS A 87 -9.85 9.61 2.04
CA LYS A 87 -11.22 9.72 2.54
C LYS A 87 -12.02 8.47 2.18
N PHE A 88 -11.90 7.99 0.94
CA PHE A 88 -12.52 6.74 0.51
C PHE A 88 -12.09 5.57 1.41
N ILE A 89 -10.78 5.31 1.58
CA ILE A 89 -10.29 4.19 2.41
C ILE A 89 -10.76 4.32 3.86
N ASN A 90 -10.69 5.51 4.45
CA ASN A 90 -11.04 5.72 5.86
C ASN A 90 -12.54 5.56 6.14
N ASN A 91 -13.40 5.87 5.16
CA ASN A 91 -14.85 5.80 5.31
C ASN A 91 -15.45 4.54 4.68
N CYS A 92 -14.64 3.69 4.05
CA CYS A 92 -15.10 2.48 3.37
C CYS A 92 -15.51 1.40 4.37
N PRO A 93 -16.76 0.92 4.35
CA PRO A 93 -17.21 -0.18 5.20
C PRO A 93 -16.64 -1.52 4.72
N GLN A 94 -16.59 -2.50 5.61
CA GLN A 94 -16.30 -3.89 5.22
C GLN A 94 -17.48 -4.45 4.42
N ASN A 95 -17.41 -4.37 3.09
CA ASN A 95 -18.46 -4.83 2.19
C ASN A 95 -17.85 -5.55 0.98
N HIS A 96 -18.35 -6.75 0.66
CA HIS A 96 -17.88 -7.56 -0.46
C HIS A 96 -18.08 -6.87 -1.81
N ASN A 97 -19.12 -6.05 -1.95
CA ASN A 97 -19.41 -5.33 -3.19
C ASN A 97 -18.35 -4.25 -3.51
N LEU A 98 -17.57 -3.84 -2.51
CA LEU A 98 -16.49 -2.85 -2.67
C LEU A 98 -15.13 -3.50 -2.96
N ALA A 99 -15.05 -4.83 -3.09
CA ALA A 99 -13.78 -5.52 -3.25
C ALA A 99 -13.02 -5.10 -4.52
N ASN A 100 -13.71 -4.96 -5.65
CA ASN A 100 -13.09 -4.49 -6.90
C ASN A 100 -12.62 -3.02 -6.81
N HIS A 101 -13.37 -2.18 -6.08
CA HIS A 101 -13.01 -0.78 -5.83
C HIS A 101 -11.74 -0.69 -4.97
N LEU A 102 -11.68 -1.45 -3.88
CA LEU A 102 -10.50 -1.55 -3.01
C LEU A 102 -9.28 -2.12 -3.73
N ARG A 103 -9.48 -3.12 -4.60
CA ARG A 103 -8.41 -3.63 -5.47
C ARG A 103 -7.86 -2.51 -6.34
N SER A 104 -8.72 -1.79 -7.07
CA SER A 104 -8.29 -0.69 -7.93
C SER A 104 -7.46 0.34 -7.16
N VAL A 105 -7.94 0.74 -5.97
CA VAL A 105 -7.21 1.63 -5.08
C VAL A 105 -5.83 1.08 -4.75
N ILE A 106 -5.73 -0.15 -4.25
CA ILE A 106 -4.45 -0.78 -3.91
C ILE A 106 -3.46 -0.72 -5.08
N HIS A 107 -3.89 -1.00 -6.31
CA HIS A 107 -2.99 -1.01 -7.45
C HIS A 107 -2.49 0.38 -7.86
N HIS A 108 -3.30 1.43 -7.71
CA HIS A 108 -2.92 2.79 -8.08
C HIS A 108 -2.28 3.61 -6.94
N LEU A 109 -2.32 3.14 -5.68
CA LEU A 109 -1.69 3.83 -4.54
C LEU A 109 -0.24 4.30 -4.81
N PRO A 110 0.64 3.53 -5.48
CA PRO A 110 2.02 3.96 -5.76
C PRO A 110 2.12 5.15 -6.72
N GLU A 111 1.10 5.40 -7.54
CA GLU A 111 1.11 6.43 -8.58
C GLU A 111 0.72 7.82 -8.05
N MET A 112 0.13 7.90 -6.85
CA MET A 112 -0.41 9.16 -6.30
C MET A 112 0.67 10.11 -5.72
N GLY A 113 1.95 9.79 -5.91
CA GLY A 113 3.09 10.59 -5.40
C GLY A 113 3.27 10.58 -3.87
N GLY A 114 2.70 9.57 -3.19
CA GLY A 114 2.79 9.35 -1.74
C GLY A 114 4.21 9.22 -1.21
N THR A 115 4.42 9.50 0.09
CA THR A 115 5.61 8.92 0.74
C THR A 115 5.47 7.40 0.76
N THR A 116 6.57 6.65 0.64
CA THR A 116 6.53 5.17 0.64
C THR A 116 5.78 4.60 1.85
N GLY A 117 5.94 5.23 3.02
CA GLY A 117 5.29 4.83 4.26
C GLY A 117 3.79 5.12 4.27
N GLU A 118 3.40 6.27 3.73
CA GLU A 118 1.99 6.61 3.52
C GLU A 118 1.31 5.63 2.57
N THR A 119 1.91 5.39 1.39
CA THR A 119 1.43 4.45 0.38
C THR A 119 1.23 3.06 0.98
N TYR A 120 2.21 2.54 1.72
CA TYR A 120 2.08 1.25 2.39
C TYR A 120 0.97 1.23 3.45
N ASN A 121 0.92 2.23 4.34
CA ASN A 121 -0.05 2.26 5.43
C ASN A 121 -1.49 2.26 4.92
N TYR A 122 -1.76 3.02 3.84
CA TYR A 122 -3.08 3.01 3.20
C TYR A 122 -3.33 1.72 2.41
N GLY A 123 -2.29 1.12 1.80
CA GLY A 123 -2.38 -0.20 1.17
C GLY A 123 -2.77 -1.29 2.16
N LEU A 124 -2.14 -1.31 3.34
CA LEU A 124 -2.47 -2.24 4.42
C LEU A 124 -3.90 -2.04 4.95
N ARG A 125 -4.34 -0.78 5.12
CA ARG A 125 -5.72 -0.47 5.51
C ARG A 125 -6.72 -0.98 4.47
N ALA A 126 -6.50 -0.70 3.18
CA ALA A 126 -7.36 -1.17 2.11
C ALA A 126 -7.40 -2.70 2.02
N LEU A 127 -6.25 -3.37 2.21
CA LEU A 127 -6.17 -4.83 2.24
C LEU A 127 -6.94 -5.45 3.42
N ASN A 128 -6.94 -4.79 4.58
CA ASN A 128 -7.70 -5.24 5.76
C ASN A 128 -9.23 -5.07 5.60
N LEU A 129 -9.67 -4.19 4.70
CA LEU A 129 -11.08 -4.04 4.32
C LEU A 129 -11.51 -5.07 3.28
N LEU A 130 -10.55 -5.68 2.57
CA LEU A 130 -10.80 -6.65 1.51
C LEU A 130 -11.16 -8.03 2.12
N PRO A 131 -12.28 -8.66 1.71
CA PRO A 131 -12.61 -10.02 2.14
C PRO A 131 -11.54 -11.02 1.72
N LYS A 132 -11.11 -11.90 2.63
CA LYS A 132 -10.12 -12.95 2.33
C LYS A 132 -10.59 -13.97 1.28
N THR A 133 -11.90 -14.08 1.10
CA THR A 133 -12.58 -14.92 0.10
C THR A 133 -12.57 -14.30 -1.31
N TYR A 134 -12.11 -13.06 -1.46
CA TYR A 134 -12.05 -12.39 -2.75
C TYR A 134 -11.08 -13.11 -3.70
N PRO A 135 -11.48 -13.45 -4.95
CA PRO A 135 -10.67 -14.26 -5.86
C PRO A 135 -9.25 -13.73 -6.10
N GLN A 136 -9.10 -12.41 -6.18
CA GLN A 136 -7.81 -11.75 -6.42
C GLN A 136 -7.14 -11.24 -5.14
N TYR A 137 -7.56 -11.71 -3.96
CA TYR A 137 -6.98 -11.29 -2.67
C TYR A 137 -5.46 -11.49 -2.64
N ARG A 138 -4.97 -12.59 -3.20
CA ARG A 138 -3.52 -12.89 -3.28
C ARG A 138 -2.75 -11.86 -4.12
N GLU A 139 -3.35 -11.31 -5.17
CA GLU A 139 -2.74 -10.25 -5.99
C GLU A 139 -2.62 -8.95 -5.21
N CYS A 140 -3.69 -8.58 -4.48
CA CYS A 140 -3.69 -7.42 -3.59
C CYS A 140 -2.62 -7.55 -2.49
N VAL A 141 -2.47 -8.74 -1.90
CA VAL A 141 -1.40 -9.02 -0.93
C VAL A 141 -0.02 -8.76 -1.54
N LYS A 142 0.25 -9.27 -2.75
CA LYS A 142 1.53 -9.05 -3.45
C LYS A 142 1.78 -7.57 -3.76
N ALA A 143 0.75 -6.82 -4.13
CA ALA A 143 0.85 -5.39 -4.37
C ALA A 143 1.24 -4.63 -3.08
N VAL A 144 0.57 -4.91 -1.96
CA VAL A 144 0.90 -4.31 -0.65
C VAL A 144 2.27 -4.75 -0.16
N GLU A 145 2.67 -6.01 -0.38
CA GLU A 145 4.03 -6.48 -0.11
C GLU A 145 5.08 -5.68 -0.86
N LYS A 146 4.86 -5.39 -2.15
CA LYS A 146 5.79 -4.57 -2.94
C LYS A 146 5.95 -3.17 -2.35
N MET A 147 4.85 -2.55 -1.91
CA MET A 147 4.89 -1.25 -1.23
C MET A 147 5.66 -1.32 0.10
N ALA A 148 5.45 -2.39 0.86
CA ALA A 148 6.13 -2.62 2.14
C ALA A 148 7.65 -2.74 1.97
N ARG A 149 8.09 -3.43 0.91
CA ARG A 149 9.52 -3.55 0.55
C ARG A 149 10.12 -2.22 0.15
N SER A 150 9.43 -1.42 -0.66
CA SER A 150 9.87 -0.09 -1.04
C SER A 150 10.03 0.81 0.19
N ASP A 151 9.07 0.78 1.12
CA ASP A 151 9.17 1.56 2.35
C ASP A 151 10.27 1.06 3.28
N PHE A 152 10.44 -0.25 3.44
CA PHE A 152 11.55 -0.81 4.21
C PHE A 152 12.90 -0.32 3.69
N ARG A 153 13.12 -0.37 2.36
CA ARG A 153 14.36 0.10 1.74
C ARG A 153 14.57 1.59 1.99
N PHE A 154 13.53 2.40 1.80
CA PHE A 154 13.58 3.83 2.08
C PHE A 154 13.95 4.12 3.54
N LEU A 155 13.34 3.42 4.51
CA LEU A 155 13.64 3.55 5.94
C LEU A 155 15.07 3.12 6.26
N LEU A 156 15.55 2.03 5.65
CA LEU A 156 16.89 1.51 5.85
C LEU A 156 17.94 2.48 5.32
N ASP A 157 17.76 3.02 4.12
CA ASP A 157 18.69 3.99 3.55
C ASP A 157 18.66 5.32 4.30
N LYS A 158 17.48 5.76 4.76
CA LYS A 158 17.36 6.90 5.68
C LYS A 158 18.13 6.66 6.98
N ALA A 159 18.06 5.45 7.55
CA ALA A 159 18.79 5.11 8.78
C ALA A 159 20.31 5.13 8.56
N LYS A 160 20.81 4.60 7.44
CA LYS A 160 22.25 4.64 7.10
C LYS A 160 22.79 6.08 7.04
N ASN A 161 21.98 7.00 6.52
CA ASN A 161 22.37 8.39 6.30
C ASN A 161 22.08 9.32 7.49
N GLU A 162 21.51 8.83 8.60
CA GLU A 162 21.25 9.65 9.78
C GLU A 162 22.55 9.92 10.56
N PRO A 163 22.97 11.20 10.73
CA PRO A 163 24.25 11.53 11.34
C PRO A 163 24.25 11.38 12.87
N ASP A 164 23.10 11.58 13.51
CA ASP A 164 22.98 11.48 14.96
C ASP A 164 22.83 10.02 15.40
N TYR A 165 23.70 9.57 16.30
CA TYR A 165 23.73 8.16 16.75
C TYR A 165 22.39 7.70 17.34
N GLN A 166 21.74 8.50 18.20
CA GLN A 166 20.49 8.08 18.84
C GLN A 166 19.32 8.05 17.85
N LYS A 167 19.23 9.03 16.94
CA LYS A 167 18.24 9.05 15.86
C LYS A 167 18.49 7.92 14.87
N GLN A 168 19.75 7.59 14.60
CA GLN A 168 20.14 6.50 13.71
C GLN A 168 19.70 5.14 14.28
N LEU A 169 19.92 4.88 15.57
CA LEU A 169 19.39 3.68 16.23
C LEU A 169 17.86 3.60 16.14
N LYS A 170 17.15 4.70 16.42
CA LYS A 170 15.69 4.75 16.30
C LYS A 170 15.21 4.54 14.85
N ALA A 171 15.96 5.02 13.86
CA ALA A 171 15.65 4.82 12.45
C ALA A 171 15.80 3.35 12.04
N TYR A 172 16.86 2.68 12.51
CA TYR A 172 17.01 1.24 12.32
C TYR A 172 15.89 0.43 12.99
N ASP A 173 15.49 0.80 14.20
CA ASP A 173 14.38 0.14 14.89
C ASP A 173 13.05 0.27 14.12
N ARG A 174 12.80 1.42 13.48
CA ARG A 174 11.65 1.62 12.59
C ARG A 174 11.72 0.75 11.34
N ALA A 175 12.88 0.67 10.70
CA ALA A 175 13.09 -0.20 9.53
C ALA A 175 12.87 -1.68 9.90
N LEU A 176 13.40 -2.11 11.04
CA LEU A 176 13.24 -3.48 11.55
C LEU A 176 11.77 -3.81 11.88
N ALA A 177 11.04 -2.86 12.47
CA ALA A 177 9.61 -3.03 12.73
C ALA A 177 8.80 -3.18 11.42
N ARG A 178 9.17 -2.46 10.35
CA ARG A 178 8.47 -2.58 9.06
C ARG A 178 8.57 -3.98 8.47
N LEU A 179 9.68 -4.70 8.68
CA LEU A 179 9.84 -6.08 8.23
C LEU A 179 8.84 -7.05 8.86
N THR A 180 8.38 -6.80 10.09
CA THR A 180 7.38 -7.68 10.72
C THR A 180 6.00 -7.56 10.10
N ASP A 181 5.73 -6.45 9.41
CA ASP A 181 4.42 -6.18 8.83
C ASP A 181 4.30 -6.67 7.36
N ILE A 182 5.42 -6.95 6.69
CA ILE A 182 5.45 -7.43 5.30
C ILE A 182 4.88 -8.85 5.23
N PRO A 183 3.81 -9.17 4.49
CA PRO A 183 3.21 -10.52 4.48
C PRO A 183 4.12 -11.70 4.04
N SER A 184 5.27 -11.46 3.39
CA SER A 184 6.06 -12.47 2.65
C SER A 184 7.11 -13.26 3.46
N GLY A 185 7.78 -14.22 2.80
CA GLY A 185 8.94 -14.97 3.33
C GLY A 185 10.29 -14.25 3.18
N GLU A 186 10.35 -13.13 2.44
CA GLU A 186 11.59 -12.34 2.28
C GLU A 186 11.99 -11.57 3.55
N ARG A 187 11.16 -11.63 4.61
CA ARG A 187 11.44 -10.99 5.91
C ARG A 187 12.79 -11.41 6.49
N TYR A 188 13.21 -12.66 6.29
CA TYR A 188 14.52 -13.13 6.75
C TYR A 188 15.68 -12.49 5.98
N LYS A 189 15.55 -12.33 4.66
CA LYS A 189 16.55 -11.63 3.85
C LYS A 189 16.64 -10.15 4.26
N GLY A 190 15.49 -9.48 4.40
CA GLY A 190 15.45 -8.10 4.88
C GLY A 190 16.00 -7.95 6.30
N LEU A 191 15.78 -8.94 7.17
CA LEU A 191 16.37 -8.97 8.51
C LEU A 191 17.90 -9.02 8.43
N ASP A 192 18.46 -9.91 7.59
CA ASP A 192 19.91 -10.01 7.44
C ASP A 192 20.51 -8.71 6.87
N GLU A 193 19.87 -8.10 5.87
CA GLU A 193 20.26 -6.80 5.32
C GLU A 193 20.24 -5.69 6.40
N CYS A 194 19.19 -5.66 7.22
CA CYS A 194 19.06 -4.71 8.33
C CYS A 194 20.15 -4.93 9.39
N MET A 195 20.41 -6.18 9.77
CA MET A 195 21.44 -6.53 10.76
C MET A 195 22.84 -6.17 10.26
N GLN A 196 23.14 -6.39 8.97
CA GLN A 196 24.40 -5.98 8.36
C GLN A 196 24.58 -4.45 8.39
N ALA A 197 23.52 -3.69 8.10
CA ALA A 197 23.57 -2.22 8.16
C ALA A 197 23.70 -1.69 9.61
N MET A 198 23.08 -2.36 10.58
CA MET A 198 23.15 -1.99 12.01
C MET A 198 24.52 -2.31 12.63
N PHE A 199 25.18 -3.38 12.19
CA PHE A 199 26.45 -3.87 12.77
C PHE A 199 27.52 -2.80 13.02
N PRO A 200 27.93 -1.96 12.04
CA PRO A 200 28.97 -0.95 12.26
C PRO A 200 28.57 0.14 13.26
N VAL A 201 27.28 0.38 13.46
CA VAL A 201 26.76 1.40 14.39
C VAL A 201 26.67 0.83 15.80
N TYR A 202 26.09 -0.38 15.94
CA TYR A 202 25.94 -1.05 17.23
C TYR A 202 27.29 -1.46 17.84
N ASN A 203 28.30 -1.79 17.03
CA ASN A 203 29.62 -2.17 17.53
C ASN A 203 30.45 -1.02 18.13
N ARG A 204 30.02 0.24 17.96
CA ARG A 204 30.69 1.41 18.53
C ARG A 204 30.62 1.45 20.06
N THR A 205 29.64 0.77 20.65
CA THR A 205 29.42 0.77 22.11
C THR A 205 29.35 -0.65 22.64
N GLU A 206 29.74 -0.85 23.90
CA GLU A 206 29.63 -2.15 24.57
C GLU A 206 28.16 -2.60 24.69
N TRP A 207 27.26 -1.68 25.05
CA TRP A 207 25.82 -1.93 25.04
C TRP A 207 25.32 -2.41 23.68
N GLY A 208 25.72 -1.76 22.59
CA GLY A 208 25.26 -2.12 21.25
C GLY A 208 25.75 -3.51 20.80
N ARG A 209 26.95 -3.93 21.19
CA ARG A 209 27.48 -5.29 20.93
C ARG A 209 26.64 -6.37 21.59
N LEU A 210 26.11 -6.11 22.80
CA LEU A 210 25.23 -7.03 23.52
C LEU A 210 23.79 -6.99 22.96
N GLU A 211 23.32 -5.81 22.55
CA GLU A 211 21.95 -5.59 22.09
C GLU A 211 21.68 -6.14 20.67
N LEU A 212 22.65 -6.06 19.75
CA LEU A 212 22.44 -6.46 18.36
C LEU A 212 22.07 -7.95 18.20
N PRO A 213 22.76 -8.92 18.84
CA PRO A 213 22.34 -10.33 18.82
C PRO A 213 20.96 -10.55 19.44
N HIS A 214 20.63 -9.80 20.50
CA HIS A 214 19.32 -9.86 21.15
C HIS A 214 18.21 -9.40 20.19
N LYS A 215 18.38 -8.26 19.52
CA LYS A 215 17.47 -7.74 18.50
C LYS A 215 17.28 -8.71 17.34
N ARG A 216 18.37 -9.30 16.83
CA ARG A 216 18.28 -10.32 15.78
C ARG A 216 17.41 -11.50 16.19
N ARG A 217 17.61 -12.01 17.42
CA ARG A 217 16.83 -13.13 17.96
C ARG A 217 15.35 -12.77 18.12
N LEU A 218 15.04 -11.59 18.67
CA LEU A 218 13.66 -11.12 18.84
C LEU A 218 12.95 -10.94 17.49
N ALA A 219 13.60 -10.29 16.52
CA ALA A 219 13.04 -10.08 15.19
C ALA A 219 12.81 -11.41 14.46
N SER A 220 13.78 -12.34 14.51
CA SER A 220 13.64 -13.69 13.95
C SER A 220 12.45 -14.45 14.55
N LYS A 221 12.25 -14.35 15.87
CA LYS A 221 11.13 -14.98 16.58
C LYS A 221 9.79 -14.36 16.18
N ARG A 222 9.72 -13.04 16.01
CA ARG A 222 8.51 -12.34 15.54
C ARG A 222 8.16 -12.74 14.11
N ILE A 223 9.15 -12.76 13.21
CA ILE A 223 8.99 -13.23 11.83
C ILE A 223 8.47 -14.67 11.82
N PHE A 224 9.11 -15.58 12.57
CA PHE A 224 8.68 -16.97 12.63
C PHE A 224 7.22 -17.12 13.08
N LYS A 225 6.80 -16.38 14.12
CA LYS A 225 5.42 -16.41 14.63
C LYS A 225 4.38 -15.87 13.65
N SER A 226 4.79 -14.99 12.74
CA SER A 226 3.90 -14.37 11.74
C SER A 226 3.64 -15.25 10.51
N LEU A 227 4.40 -16.35 10.35
CA LEU A 227 4.23 -17.27 9.24
C LEU A 227 2.97 -18.14 9.41
N PRO A 228 2.36 -18.64 8.32
CA PRO A 228 1.30 -19.65 8.38
C PRO A 228 1.74 -20.89 9.18
N HIS A 229 0.79 -21.56 9.86
CA HIS A 229 1.08 -22.70 10.74
C HIS A 229 1.81 -23.85 10.01
N GLU A 230 1.44 -24.11 8.76
CA GLU A 230 2.09 -25.11 7.90
C GLU A 230 3.58 -24.79 7.68
N ALA A 231 3.91 -23.53 7.37
CA ALA A 231 5.28 -23.09 7.19
C ALA A 231 6.09 -23.16 8.50
N GLN A 232 5.47 -22.81 9.64
CA GLN A 232 6.11 -22.96 10.95
C GLN A 232 6.47 -24.42 11.24
N THR A 233 5.55 -25.34 10.92
CA THR A 233 5.73 -26.78 11.15
C THR A 233 6.79 -27.36 10.23
N ALA A 234 6.80 -27.00 8.95
CA ALA A 234 7.84 -27.40 8.00
C ALA A 234 9.24 -26.95 8.45
N ILE A 235 9.37 -25.70 8.92
CA ILE A 235 10.65 -25.17 9.43
C ILE A 235 11.09 -25.92 10.69
N ARG A 236 10.18 -26.20 11.63
CA ARG A 236 10.50 -26.99 12.84
C ARG A 236 10.96 -28.40 12.48
N ASN A 237 10.25 -29.08 11.59
CA ASN A 237 10.59 -30.43 11.16
C ASN A 237 11.94 -30.48 10.47
N ARG A 238 12.24 -29.51 9.60
CA ARG A 238 13.56 -29.39 8.94
C ARG A 238 14.68 -29.14 9.94
N LYS A 239 14.43 -28.33 10.97
CA LYS A 239 15.40 -28.09 12.05
C LYS A 239 15.65 -29.37 12.86
N HIS A 240 14.60 -30.08 13.26
CA HIS A 240 14.73 -31.37 13.94
C HIS A 240 15.50 -32.40 13.11
N TYR A 241 15.26 -32.44 11.80
CA TYR A 241 15.98 -33.33 10.88
C TYR A 241 17.46 -32.97 10.76
N ASN A 242 17.79 -31.68 10.61
CA ASN A 242 19.19 -31.23 10.57
C ASN A 242 19.91 -31.45 11.91
N ASP A 243 19.24 -31.23 13.04
CA ASP A 243 19.78 -31.49 14.38
C ASP A 243 19.99 -33.01 14.61
N TRP A 244 19.24 -33.88 13.93
CA TRP A 244 19.44 -35.33 13.94
C TRP A 244 20.62 -35.77 13.08
N LEU A 245 20.83 -35.15 11.91
CA LEU A 245 21.97 -35.43 11.02
C LEU A 245 23.32 -34.88 11.54
N SER A 246 23.30 -33.95 12.48
CA SER A 246 24.50 -33.34 13.07
C SER A 246 24.89 -33.95 14.43
N ARG A 247 24.17 -34.99 14.86
CA ARG A 247 24.52 -35.87 15.98
C ARG A 247 25.09 -37.18 15.47
#